data_AF-A0A813YNF7-F1
#
_entry.id   AF-A0A813YNF7-F1
#
_cell.length_a   1.000
_cell.length_b   1.000
_cell.length_c   1.000
_cell.angle_alpha   90.00
_cell.angle_beta   90.00
_cell.angle_gamma   90.00
#
_symmetry.space_group_name_H-M   'P 1'
#
loop_
_entity.id
_entity.type
_entity.pdbx_description
1 polymer ?
#
loop_
_entity_poly.entity_id
_entity_poly.type
_entity_poly.pdbx_seq_one_letter_code
_entity_poly.pdbx_strand_id
1 'polypeptide(L)'
;MGLVRKRHGGGRHKKLKAIDPFYSGPRKLLIDKKLFNANIAPKKHDKNDSKVSNRFREFLSNKEYAIEKSKKQQEILDNKRFLHKNKADENRAEKFLPLSKNLEQRPNEPFKKYMQRVEQEAKYAIDRAQYETKYDVKLIDGENHIEIEKEKSKRTIKRLKRLQEKKQDLKLKKEEKKIKQDDFQFFQDKPKFGEVVHGPPTLNMPKRNKVSILKGGAKDLLLKKKLKNKE
;
A
#
# COMPACT_ATOMS: atom_id res chain seq x y z
N MET A 1 -39.20 -18.23 8.49
CA MET A 1 -38.76 -16.87 8.12
C MET A 1 -38.04 -16.93 6.78
N GLY A 2 -38.58 -16.28 5.75
CA GLY A 2 -38.20 -16.46 4.36
C GLY A 2 -36.89 -15.77 3.96
N LEU A 3 -36.10 -16.46 3.13
CA LEU A 3 -34.89 -15.93 2.48
C LEU A 3 -35.27 -14.89 1.43
N VAL A 4 -34.94 -13.62 1.69
CA VAL A 4 -35.09 -12.53 0.73
C VAL A 4 -34.04 -12.69 -0.38
N ARG A 5 -34.47 -13.21 -1.52
CA ARG A 5 -33.62 -13.30 -2.72
C ARG A 5 -33.33 -11.89 -3.25
N LYS A 6 -32.06 -11.52 -3.34
CA LYS A 6 -31.59 -10.31 -4.04
C LYS A 6 -32.02 -10.38 -5.50
N ARG A 7 -32.76 -9.36 -5.98
CA ARG A 7 -33.07 -9.21 -7.41
C ARG A 7 -31.78 -8.85 -8.16
N HIS A 8 -31.37 -9.68 -9.11
CA HIS A 8 -30.31 -9.33 -10.06
C HIS A 8 -30.82 -8.20 -10.96
N GLY A 9 -30.32 -6.99 -10.77
CA GLY A 9 -30.49 -5.89 -11.71
C GLY A 9 -29.95 -6.30 -13.07
N GLY A 10 -30.80 -6.23 -14.10
CA GLY A 10 -30.57 -6.83 -15.40
C GLY A 10 -29.26 -6.39 -16.07
N GLY A 11 -28.45 -7.37 -16.45
CA GLY A 11 -27.28 -7.25 -17.32
C GLY A 11 -27.65 -6.98 -18.78
N ARG A 12 -28.51 -6.00 -19.04
CA ARG A 12 -28.64 -5.41 -20.37
C ARG A 12 -27.98 -4.04 -20.31
N HIS A 13 -26.82 -3.92 -20.96
CA HIS A 13 -26.24 -2.62 -21.25
C HIS A 13 -27.36 -1.75 -21.83
N LYS A 14 -27.69 -0.65 -21.15
CA LYS A 14 -28.49 0.42 -21.76
C LYS A 14 -27.60 0.97 -22.87
N LYS A 15 -27.71 0.40 -24.07
CA LYS A 15 -27.12 0.99 -25.28
C LYS A 15 -27.56 2.45 -25.24
N LEU A 16 -26.60 3.36 -25.12
CA LEU A 16 -26.86 4.79 -25.32
C LEU A 16 -27.59 4.85 -26.67
N LYS A 17 -28.87 5.24 -26.68
CA LYS A 17 -29.57 5.47 -27.94
C LYS A 17 -28.72 6.51 -28.65
N ALA A 18 -28.23 6.17 -29.83
CA ALA A 18 -27.35 7.02 -30.61
C ALA A 18 -27.91 8.43 -30.59
N ILE A 19 -27.13 9.35 -30.04
CA ILE A 19 -27.44 10.76 -30.09
C ILE A 19 -27.19 11.11 -31.55
N ASP A 20 -28.25 11.29 -32.31
CA ASP A 20 -28.16 11.81 -33.67
C ASP A 20 -27.49 13.19 -33.60
N PRO A 21 -26.25 13.34 -34.13
CA PRO A 21 -25.51 14.59 -34.03
C PRO A 21 -26.16 15.71 -34.87
N PHE A 22 -27.12 15.38 -35.75
CA PHE A 22 -27.79 16.34 -36.63
C PHE A 22 -29.22 16.71 -36.20
N TYR A 23 -29.69 16.21 -35.06
CA TYR A 23 -31.03 16.56 -34.56
C TYR A 23 -31.06 17.95 -33.91
N SER A 24 -31.71 18.92 -34.57
CA SER A 24 -31.84 20.33 -34.13
C SER A 24 -33.19 20.69 -33.49
N GLY A 25 -34.12 19.74 -33.34
CA GLY A 25 -35.45 20.00 -32.78
C GLY A 25 -35.48 20.14 -31.25
N PRO A 26 -36.55 20.75 -30.67
CA PRO A 26 -36.73 20.84 -29.22
C PRO A 26 -36.83 19.43 -28.62
N ARG A 27 -35.84 19.04 -27.81
CA ARG A 27 -35.80 17.74 -27.16
C ARG A 27 -36.90 17.68 -26.11
N LYS A 28 -37.87 16.76 -26.28
CA LYS A 28 -38.81 16.40 -25.21
C LYS A 28 -38.02 15.70 -24.11
N LEU A 29 -37.59 16.44 -23.10
CA LEU A 29 -37.13 15.85 -21.85
C LEU A 29 -38.30 15.02 -21.30
N LEU A 30 -38.23 13.69 -21.41
CA LEU A 30 -39.12 12.76 -20.72
C LEU A 30 -38.79 12.81 -19.22
N ILE A 31 -38.98 13.97 -18.61
CA ILE A 31 -38.98 14.10 -17.16
C ILE A 31 -40.37 13.65 -16.76
N ASP A 32 -40.45 12.48 -16.13
CA ASP A 32 -41.68 12.03 -15.50
C ASP A 32 -42.19 13.15 -14.60
N LYS A 33 -43.43 13.61 -14.80
CA LYS A 33 -44.04 14.70 -14.01
C LYS A 33 -43.99 14.43 -12.49
N LYS A 34 -43.87 13.16 -12.09
CA LYS A 34 -43.67 12.71 -10.70
C LYS A 34 -42.30 13.08 -10.12
N LEU A 35 -41.27 13.25 -10.95
CA LEU A 35 -39.92 13.64 -10.55
C LEU A 35 -39.75 15.16 -10.40
N PHE A 36 -40.69 15.95 -10.90
CA PHE A 36 -40.63 17.42 -10.80
C PHE A 36 -40.58 17.90 -9.34
N ASN A 37 -41.16 17.11 -8.43
CA ASN A 37 -41.17 17.41 -6.99
C ASN A 37 -40.20 16.53 -6.17
N ALA A 38 -39.36 15.73 -6.81
CA ALA A 38 -38.47 14.80 -6.10
C ALA A 38 -37.37 15.50 -5.28
N ASN A 39 -37.02 16.73 -5.64
CA ASN A 39 -36.06 17.57 -4.92
C ASN A 39 -36.71 18.60 -3.99
N ILE A 40 -38.03 18.57 -3.80
CA ILE A 40 -38.69 19.44 -2.83
C ILE A 40 -38.55 18.79 -1.45
N ALA A 41 -37.95 19.51 -0.51
CA ALA A 41 -37.86 19.04 0.87
C ALA A 41 -39.27 18.71 1.39
N PRO A 42 -39.47 17.57 2.08
CA PRO A 42 -40.77 17.22 2.63
C PRO A 42 -41.27 18.36 3.53
N LYS A 43 -42.54 18.74 3.37
CA LYS A 43 -43.17 19.73 4.24
C LYS A 43 -43.05 19.22 5.68
N LYS A 44 -42.61 20.09 6.59
CA LYS A 44 -42.59 19.81 8.03
C LYS A 44 -44.04 19.64 8.49
N HIS A 45 -44.61 18.45 8.34
CA HIS A 45 -45.85 18.09 9.02
C HIS A 45 -45.60 18.14 10.53
N ASP A 46 -46.66 18.41 11.28
CA ASP A 46 -46.66 18.77 12.68
C ASP A 46 -45.65 17.99 13.52
N LYS A 47 -44.99 18.71 14.44
CA LYS A 47 -43.88 18.27 15.30
C LYS A 47 -44.17 16.97 16.11
N ASN A 48 -45.38 16.42 16.04
CA ASN A 48 -45.85 15.27 16.79
C ASN A 48 -45.93 13.95 15.99
N ASP A 49 -45.90 13.98 14.65
CA ASP A 49 -46.13 12.77 13.83
C ASP A 49 -44.85 12.05 13.38
N SER A 50 -43.69 12.73 13.48
CA SER A 50 -42.39 12.12 13.20
C SER A 50 -41.76 11.52 14.45
N LYS A 51 -42.53 10.78 15.26
CA LYS A 51 -41.96 10.01 16.38
C LYS A 51 -41.20 8.82 15.80
N VAL A 52 -39.90 9.01 15.63
CA VAL A 52 -38.93 7.95 15.36
C VAL A 52 -39.21 6.76 16.27
N SER A 53 -39.44 5.57 15.70
CA SER A 53 -39.72 4.34 16.45
C SER A 53 -38.71 4.13 17.57
N ASN A 54 -39.16 3.68 18.75
CA ASN A 54 -38.29 3.44 19.91
C ASN A 54 -37.09 2.55 19.56
N ARG A 55 -37.29 1.53 18.71
CA ARG A 55 -36.19 0.67 18.22
C ARG A 55 -35.13 1.42 17.42
N PHE A 56 -35.54 2.43 16.65
CA PHE A 56 -34.60 3.24 15.89
C PHE A 56 -33.87 4.25 16.78
N ARG A 57 -34.52 4.74 17.84
CA ARG A 57 -33.84 5.55 18.88
C ARG A 57 -32.77 4.73 19.60
N GLU A 58 -33.10 3.51 20.03
CA GLU A 58 -32.14 2.57 20.63
C GLU A 58 -30.99 2.25 19.66
N PHE A 59 -31.28 2.10 18.37
CA PHE A 59 -30.24 1.88 17.37
C PHE A 59 -29.28 3.08 17.26
N LEU A 60 -29.80 4.31 17.28
CA LEU A 60 -28.97 5.51 17.25
C LEU A 60 -28.12 5.66 18.52
N SER A 61 -28.69 5.43 19.70
CA SER A 61 -27.94 5.49 20.96
C SER A 61 -26.84 4.43 21.01
N ASN A 62 -27.11 3.21 20.54
CA ASN A 62 -26.11 2.14 20.47
C ASN A 62 -25.00 2.47 19.45
N LYS A 63 -25.34 3.12 18.34
CA LYS A 63 -24.38 3.58 17.33
C LYS A 63 -23.48 4.67 17.90
N GLU A 64 -24.04 5.65 18.60
CA GLU A 64 -23.28 6.72 19.27
C GLU A 64 -22.33 6.15 20.32
N TYR A 65 -22.83 5.26 21.17
CA TYR A 65 -22.01 4.57 22.17
C TYR A 65 -20.85 3.77 21.54
N ALA A 66 -21.10 3.07 20.42
CA ALA A 66 -20.06 2.35 19.70
C ALA A 66 -19.00 3.29 19.11
N ILE A 67 -19.42 4.44 18.57
CA ILE A 67 -18.51 5.47 18.05
C ILE A 67 -17.65 6.02 19.19
N GLU A 68 -18.24 6.40 20.32
CA GLU A 68 -17.48 6.91 21.47
C GLU A 68 -16.49 5.88 22.01
N LYS A 69 -16.90 4.61 22.12
CA LYS A 69 -16.02 3.53 22.55
C LYS A 69 -14.84 3.34 21.59
N SER A 70 -15.08 3.43 20.28
CA SER A 70 -14.01 3.34 19.26
C SER A 70 -13.04 4.53 19.34
N LYS A 71 -13.55 5.76 19.56
CA LYS A 71 -12.72 6.96 19.75
C LYS A 71 -11.83 6.85 20.98
N LYS A 72 -12.39 6.45 22.13
CA LYS A 72 -11.61 6.22 23.36
C LYS A 72 -10.53 5.16 23.17
N GLN A 73 -10.83 4.07 22.47
CA GLN A 73 -9.82 3.05 22.16
C GLN A 73 -8.72 3.58 21.24
N GLN A 74 -9.08 4.40 20.24
CA GLN A 74 -8.14 5.03 19.35
C GLN A 74 -7.24 6.04 20.07
N GLU A 75 -7.79 6.89 20.95
CA GLU A 75 -7.03 7.80 21.81
C GLU A 75 -6.07 7.04 22.73
N ILE A 76 -6.50 5.94 23.34
CA ILE A 76 -5.61 5.08 24.16
C ILE A 76 -4.48 4.50 23.31
N LEU A 77 -4.76 4.07 22.08
CA LEU A 77 -3.75 3.55 21.15
C LEU A 77 -2.78 4.64 20.70
N ASP A 78 -3.28 5.85 20.42
CA ASP A 78 -2.46 6.98 19.99
C ASP A 78 -1.61 7.50 21.16
N ASN A 79 -2.13 7.53 22.39
CA ASN A 79 -1.36 7.84 23.60
C ASN A 79 -0.31 6.77 23.90
N LYS A 80 -0.62 5.48 23.76
CA LYS A 80 0.37 4.39 23.87
C LYS A 80 1.44 4.48 22.78
N ARG A 81 1.10 4.89 21.55
CA ARG A 81 2.05 5.16 20.47
C ARG A 81 2.92 6.39 20.77
N PHE A 82 2.36 7.43 21.38
CA PHE A 82 3.09 8.62 21.81
C PHE A 82 4.12 8.26 22.89
N LEU A 83 3.72 7.45 23.87
CA LEU A 83 4.60 6.96 24.94
C LEU A 83 5.68 5.98 24.42
N HIS A 84 5.36 5.11 23.46
CA HIS A 84 6.36 4.21 22.85
C HIS A 84 7.29 4.90 21.85
N LYS A 85 6.88 6.01 21.22
CA LYS A 85 7.77 6.85 20.40
C LYS A 85 8.83 7.56 21.24
N ASN A 86 8.57 7.80 22.52
CA ASN A 86 9.52 8.43 23.44
C ASN A 86 10.40 7.43 24.19
N LYS A 87 10.06 6.12 24.21
CA LYS A 87 10.87 5.05 24.82
C LYS A 87 11.75 4.30 23.82
N ALA A 88 11.46 4.39 22.53
CA ALA A 88 12.38 3.91 21.52
C ALA A 88 13.34 5.05 21.22
N ASP A 89 14.60 4.85 21.65
CA ASP A 89 15.80 5.58 21.28
C ASP A 89 16.40 6.52 22.35
N GLU A 90 16.79 5.98 23.51
CA GLU A 90 17.87 6.58 24.32
C GLU A 90 19.17 6.76 23.50
N ASN A 91 19.31 6.01 22.40
CA ASN A 91 20.37 6.15 21.38
C ASN A 91 19.99 7.01 20.16
N ARG A 92 18.81 7.64 20.09
CA ARG A 92 18.47 8.71 19.11
C ARG A 92 18.31 10.08 19.79
N ALA A 93 19.02 10.31 20.89
CA ALA A 93 19.63 11.62 21.06
C ALA A 93 20.77 11.81 20.02
N GLU A 94 20.53 11.39 18.76
CA GLU A 94 21.44 11.58 17.64
C GLU A 94 21.41 13.06 17.31
N LYS A 95 22.34 13.76 17.96
CA LYS A 95 22.80 15.11 17.62
C LYS A 95 21.67 16.12 17.69
N PHE A 96 21.48 16.71 18.87
CA PHE A 96 21.12 18.12 18.89
C PHE A 96 22.06 18.79 17.88
N LEU A 97 21.51 19.41 16.83
CA LEU A 97 22.29 20.24 15.93
C LEU A 97 23.14 21.12 16.87
N PRO A 98 24.48 21.14 16.70
CA PRO A 98 25.31 21.92 17.60
C PRO A 98 24.69 23.30 17.62
N LEU A 99 24.18 23.72 18.79
CA LEU A 99 23.79 25.12 18.94
C LEU A 99 25.01 25.89 18.45
N SER A 100 24.76 26.82 17.52
CA SER A 100 25.85 27.64 17.00
C SER A 100 26.65 28.11 18.21
N LYS A 101 27.97 27.95 18.19
CA LYS A 101 28.81 28.16 19.38
C LYS A 101 28.76 29.62 19.90
N ASN A 102 27.98 30.49 19.25
CA ASN A 102 27.97 31.93 19.40
C ASN A 102 26.57 32.52 19.71
N LEU A 103 25.65 31.72 20.28
CA LEU A 103 24.33 32.20 20.72
C LEU A 103 24.36 32.97 22.06
N GLU A 104 25.52 33.42 22.51
CA GLU A 104 25.62 34.32 23.66
C GLU A 104 25.25 35.75 23.28
N GLN A 105 24.69 36.52 24.22
CA GLN A 105 24.44 37.94 24.01
C GLN A 105 25.76 38.70 23.93
N ARG A 106 25.95 39.54 22.91
CA ARG A 106 27.20 40.30 22.75
C ARG A 106 27.31 41.41 23.78
N PRO A 107 28.54 41.80 24.20
CA PRO A 107 28.72 43.00 25.00
C PRO A 107 28.21 44.21 24.19
N ASN A 108 27.24 44.95 24.71
CA ASN A 108 26.52 46.08 24.08
C ASN A 108 25.34 45.74 23.14
N GLU A 109 24.89 44.49 23.07
CA GLU A 109 23.67 44.15 22.33
C GLU A 109 22.41 44.34 23.18
N PRO A 110 21.40 45.11 22.76
CA PRO A 110 20.14 45.18 23.48
C PRO A 110 19.39 43.84 23.37
N PHE A 111 18.73 43.43 24.45
CA PHE A 111 18.05 42.13 24.56
C PHE A 111 17.12 41.81 23.37
N LYS A 112 16.41 42.82 22.85
CA LYS A 112 15.53 42.66 21.69
C LYS A 112 16.27 42.20 20.42
N LYS A 113 17.46 42.76 20.14
CA LYS A 113 18.27 42.35 18.98
C LYS A 113 18.84 40.95 19.18
N TYR A 114 19.26 40.64 20.40
CA TYR A 114 19.69 39.30 20.77
C TYR A 114 18.59 38.25 20.51
N MET A 115 17.37 38.48 21.00
CA MET A 115 16.24 37.59 20.75
C MET A 115 15.91 37.44 19.25
N GLN A 116 16.03 38.51 18.46
CA GLN A 116 15.88 38.43 17.01
C GLN A 116 16.93 37.52 16.36
N ARG A 117 18.20 37.56 16.81
CA ARG A 117 19.25 36.63 16.35
C ARG A 117 18.88 35.18 16.72
N VAL A 118 18.47 34.95 17.96
CA VAL A 118 18.02 33.63 18.43
C VAL A 118 16.87 33.09 17.57
N GLU A 119 15.86 33.92 17.29
CA GLU A 119 14.73 33.55 16.43
C GLU A 119 15.15 33.22 15.00
N GLN A 120 16.08 33.98 14.43
CA GLN A 120 16.60 33.73 13.08
C GLN A 120 17.36 32.40 13.01
N GLU A 121 18.20 32.13 13.99
CA GLU A 121 18.94 30.87 14.06
C GLU A 121 18.00 29.68 14.30
N ALA A 122 16.97 29.83 15.14
CA ALA A 122 15.96 28.81 15.34
C ALA A 122 15.19 28.51 14.05
N LYS A 123 14.78 29.55 13.30
CA LYS A 123 14.13 29.39 11.99
C LYS A 123 15.05 28.66 11.01
N TYR A 124 16.31 29.07 10.92
CA TYR A 124 17.30 28.41 10.07
C TYR A 124 17.47 26.93 10.41
N ALA A 125 17.56 26.58 11.71
CA ALA A 125 17.65 25.19 12.15
C ALA A 125 16.40 24.37 11.82
N ILE A 126 15.21 24.95 11.98
CA ILE A 126 13.93 24.33 11.63
C ILE A 126 13.88 24.07 10.11
N ASP A 127 14.18 25.09 9.31
CA ASP A 127 14.16 24.98 7.85
C ASP A 127 15.14 23.90 7.39
N ARG A 128 16.37 23.91 7.90
CA ARG A 128 17.38 22.86 7.63
C ARG A 128 16.84 21.46 7.93
N ALA A 129 16.27 21.25 9.12
CA ALA A 129 15.70 19.97 9.51
C ALA A 129 14.53 19.53 8.60
N GLN A 130 13.70 20.48 8.17
CA GLN A 130 12.63 20.22 7.20
C GLN A 130 13.20 19.80 5.84
N TYR A 131 14.26 20.46 5.35
CA TYR A 131 14.95 20.11 4.11
C TYR A 131 15.57 18.70 4.17
N GLU A 132 16.29 18.39 5.26
CA GLU A 132 16.88 17.06 5.48
C GLU A 132 15.81 15.97 5.48
N THR A 133 14.69 16.22 6.17
CA THR A 133 13.55 15.29 6.24
C THR A 133 12.83 15.15 4.89
N LYS A 134 12.66 16.26 4.15
CA LYS A 134 11.94 16.26 2.87
C LYS A 134 12.68 15.49 1.79
N TYR A 135 14.02 15.58 1.79
CA TYR A 135 14.86 15.00 0.74
C TYR A 135 15.63 13.74 1.19
N ASP A 136 15.52 13.32 2.45
CA ASP A 136 16.29 12.23 3.04
C ASP A 136 17.81 12.43 2.83
N VAL A 137 18.31 13.64 3.10
CA VAL A 137 19.72 14.05 2.94
C VAL A 137 20.24 14.60 4.27
N LYS A 138 21.53 14.43 4.56
CA LYS A 138 22.23 15.19 5.60
C LYS A 138 22.94 16.40 5.01
N LEU A 139 22.66 17.58 5.53
CA LEU A 139 23.36 18.80 5.14
C LEU A 139 24.57 18.96 6.06
N ILE A 140 25.77 19.08 5.50
CA ILE A 140 26.99 19.33 6.25
C ILE A 140 27.47 20.75 5.92
N ASP A 141 27.73 21.55 6.95
CA ASP A 141 28.28 22.89 6.74
C ASP A 141 29.78 22.77 6.43
N GLY A 142 30.17 23.01 5.18
CA GLY A 142 31.56 23.25 4.80
C GLY A 142 31.95 24.71 5.02
N GLU A 143 33.23 25.05 4.79
CA GLU A 143 33.75 26.40 5.02
C GLU A 143 33.05 27.47 4.17
N ASN A 144 32.69 27.15 2.92
CA ASN A 144 32.09 28.11 1.98
C ASN A 144 30.83 27.59 1.26
N HIS A 145 30.48 26.31 1.44
CA HIS A 145 29.33 25.69 0.78
C HIS A 145 28.70 24.61 1.66
N ILE A 146 27.42 24.33 1.44
CA ILE A 146 26.69 23.26 2.13
C ILE A 146 26.86 21.98 1.31
N GLU A 147 27.49 20.98 1.89
CA GLU A 147 27.65 19.65 1.28
C GLU A 147 26.43 18.78 1.56
N ILE A 148 26.00 18.05 0.52
CA ILE A 148 24.77 17.25 0.52
C ILE A 148 25.19 15.78 0.56
N GLU A 149 25.17 15.18 1.74
CA GLU A 149 25.38 13.74 1.88
C GLU A 149 24.05 12.99 1.77
N LYS A 150 23.91 12.20 0.70
CA LYS A 150 22.73 11.34 0.52
C LYS A 150 22.83 10.15 1.45
N GLU A 151 22.03 10.15 2.51
CA GLU A 151 21.86 8.93 3.29
C GLU A 151 20.95 7.95 2.57
N LYS A 152 21.33 6.67 2.60
CA LYS A 152 20.40 5.61 2.19
C LYS A 152 19.26 5.59 3.22
N SER A 153 18.03 5.86 2.77
CA SER A 153 16.89 5.94 3.70
C SER A 153 16.82 4.72 4.63
N LYS A 154 16.42 4.90 5.90
CA LYS A 154 16.33 3.81 6.89
C LYS A 154 15.51 2.62 6.37
N ARG A 155 14.52 2.87 5.50
CA ARG A 155 13.75 1.82 4.80
C ARG A 155 14.61 1.00 3.85
N THR A 156 15.47 1.64 3.06
CA THR A 156 16.39 0.94 2.15
C THR A 156 17.42 0.12 2.91
N ILE A 157 17.98 0.64 4.01
CA ILE A 157 18.91 -0.10 4.89
C ILE A 157 18.22 -1.33 5.50
N LYS A 158 17.02 -1.18 6.06
CA LYS A 158 16.25 -2.30 6.63
C LYS A 158 15.88 -3.34 5.57
N ARG A 159 15.55 -2.90 4.34
CA ARG A 159 15.27 -3.79 3.20
C ARG A 159 16.53 -4.56 2.78
N LEU A 160 17.68 -3.91 2.74
CA LEU A 160 18.98 -4.53 2.47
C LEU A 160 19.32 -5.60 3.52
N LYS A 161 19.18 -5.28 4.82
CA LYS A 161 19.38 -6.25 5.91
C LYS A 161 18.48 -7.49 5.76
N ARG A 162 17.18 -7.28 5.55
CA ARG A 162 16.22 -8.38 5.29
C ARG A 162 16.58 -9.24 4.08
N LEU A 163 17.11 -8.63 3.02
CA LEU A 163 17.57 -9.36 1.84
C LEU A 163 18.83 -10.19 2.13
N GLN A 164 19.74 -9.70 2.98
CA GLN A 164 20.92 -10.43 3.42
C GLN A 164 20.55 -11.62 4.30
N GLU A 165 19.70 -11.41 5.31
CA GLU A 165 19.14 -12.47 6.17
C GLU A 165 18.48 -13.56 5.32
N LYS A 166 17.58 -13.17 4.40
CA LYS A 166 16.92 -14.11 3.50
C LYS A 166 17.91 -14.90 2.63
N LYS A 167 19.03 -14.30 2.22
CA LYS A 167 20.09 -15.02 1.46
C LYS A 167 20.83 -16.02 2.34
N GLN A 168 21.10 -15.69 3.60
CA GLN A 168 21.74 -16.60 4.55
C GLN A 168 20.84 -17.79 4.86
N ASP A 169 19.56 -17.55 5.17
CA ASP A 169 18.58 -18.62 5.40
C ASP A 169 18.47 -19.58 4.22
N LEU A 170 18.53 -19.05 2.99
CA LEU A 170 18.45 -19.85 1.78
C LEU A 170 19.71 -20.68 1.54
N LYS A 171 20.88 -20.21 2.00
CA LYS A 171 22.12 -21.00 2.00
C LYS A 171 22.05 -22.14 3.01
N LEU A 172 21.66 -21.86 4.25
CA LEU A 172 21.49 -22.87 5.30
C LEU A 172 20.51 -23.97 4.87
N LYS A 173 19.34 -23.59 4.34
CA LYS A 173 18.36 -24.56 3.80
C LYS A 173 18.89 -25.40 2.64
N LYS A 174 19.83 -24.88 1.85
CA LYS A 174 20.46 -25.66 0.77
C LYS A 174 21.47 -26.64 1.33
N GLU A 175 22.24 -26.25 2.34
CA GLU A 175 23.20 -27.12 3.03
C GLU A 175 22.48 -28.25 3.78
N GLU A 176 21.42 -27.96 4.52
CA GLU A 176 20.57 -28.97 5.16
C GLU A 176 20.00 -29.99 4.17
N LYS A 177 19.60 -29.54 2.98
CA LYS A 177 19.09 -30.44 1.93
C LYS A 177 20.18 -31.33 1.35
N LYS A 178 21.41 -30.84 1.24
CA LYS A 178 22.55 -31.66 0.78
C LYS A 178 22.87 -32.74 1.80
N ILE A 179 22.93 -32.39 3.08
CA ILE A 179 23.16 -33.36 4.18
C ILE A 179 22.10 -34.47 4.15
N LYS A 180 20.81 -34.10 4.05
CA LYS A 180 19.72 -35.07 3.93
C LYS A 180 19.78 -35.96 2.69
N GLN A 181 20.35 -35.45 1.59
CA GLN A 181 20.56 -36.26 0.37
C GLN A 181 21.73 -37.24 0.54
N ASP A 182 22.79 -36.84 1.24
CA ASP A 182 23.92 -37.71 1.56
C ASP A 182 23.51 -38.82 2.54
N ASP A 183 22.65 -38.54 3.53
CA ASP A 183 22.08 -39.57 4.42
C ASP A 183 21.32 -40.66 3.63
N PHE A 184 20.71 -40.31 2.50
CA PHE A 184 20.01 -41.26 1.63
C PHE A 184 20.98 -42.11 0.79
N GLN A 185 22.23 -41.67 0.58
CA GLN A 185 23.24 -42.49 -0.07
C GLN A 185 23.66 -43.68 0.81
N PHE A 186 23.64 -43.50 2.13
CA PHE A 186 23.92 -44.60 3.08
C PHE A 186 22.82 -45.67 3.11
N PHE A 187 21.59 -45.32 2.71
CA PHE A 187 20.45 -46.25 2.64
C PHE A 187 20.28 -46.95 1.28
N GLN A 188 21.15 -46.69 0.30
CA GLN A 188 21.13 -47.46 -0.94
C GLN A 188 21.81 -48.81 -0.73
N ASP A 189 21.02 -49.82 -0.37
CA ASP A 189 21.44 -51.21 -0.56
C ASP A 189 21.78 -51.40 -2.03
N LYS A 190 23.03 -51.80 -2.30
CA LYS A 190 23.46 -52.25 -3.63
C LYS A 190 23.17 -53.75 -3.68
N PRO A 191 22.02 -54.19 -4.21
CA PRO A 191 21.74 -55.61 -4.28
C PRO A 191 22.82 -56.28 -5.13
N LYS A 192 23.31 -57.44 -4.67
CA LYS A 192 24.28 -58.22 -5.43
C LYS A 192 23.56 -58.84 -6.64
N PHE A 193 24.26 -58.88 -7.76
CA PHE A 193 23.75 -59.45 -9.01
C PHE A 193 23.25 -60.89 -8.77
N GLY A 194 21.94 -61.11 -8.92
CA GLY A 194 21.28 -62.39 -8.64
C GLY A 194 20.15 -62.34 -7.60
N GLU A 195 20.04 -61.25 -6.83
CA GLU A 195 18.91 -61.02 -5.91
C GLU A 195 17.71 -60.49 -6.71
N VAL A 196 16.76 -61.37 -7.04
CA VAL A 196 15.57 -61.04 -7.84
C VAL A 196 14.58 -60.26 -6.97
N VAL A 197 14.74 -58.94 -6.95
CA VAL A 197 13.65 -58.05 -6.55
C VAL A 197 12.59 -58.16 -7.63
N HIS A 198 11.39 -58.62 -7.25
CA HIS A 198 10.21 -58.58 -8.14
C HIS A 198 10.04 -57.15 -8.66
N GLY A 199 10.54 -56.89 -9.86
CA GLY A 199 10.40 -55.60 -10.51
C GLY A 199 8.91 -55.32 -10.70
N PRO A 200 8.42 -54.12 -10.36
CA PRO A 200 7.02 -53.80 -10.61
C PRO A 200 6.71 -53.99 -12.09
N PRO A 201 5.55 -54.56 -12.44
CA PRO A 201 5.21 -54.86 -13.83
C PRO A 201 5.32 -53.59 -14.68
N THR A 202 6.11 -53.66 -15.75
CA THR A 202 6.31 -52.55 -16.67
C THR A 202 5.08 -52.39 -17.56
N LEU A 203 4.25 -51.39 -17.24
CA LEU A 203 3.13 -51.00 -18.10
C LEU A 203 3.68 -50.29 -19.35
N ASN A 204 3.93 -51.06 -20.41
CA ASN A 204 4.23 -50.55 -21.75
C ASN A 204 2.98 -49.89 -22.36
N MET A 205 2.65 -48.67 -21.91
CA MET A 205 1.65 -47.86 -22.57
C MET A 205 2.28 -47.12 -23.77
N PRO A 206 1.68 -47.18 -24.97
CA PRO A 206 2.16 -46.41 -26.11
C PRO A 206 2.09 -44.92 -25.79
N LYS A 207 3.21 -44.20 -25.98
CA LYS A 207 3.27 -42.76 -25.76
C LYS A 207 2.31 -42.08 -26.73
N ARG A 208 1.32 -41.36 -26.18
CA ARG A 208 0.42 -40.51 -26.97
C ARG A 208 1.27 -39.48 -27.73
N ASN A 209 1.20 -39.50 -29.06
CA ASN A 209 1.93 -38.55 -29.92
C ASN A 209 1.62 -37.13 -29.44
N LYS A 210 2.66 -36.40 -29.01
CA LYS A 210 2.53 -35.00 -28.62
C LYS A 210 2.09 -34.23 -29.86
N VAL A 211 0.83 -33.81 -29.88
CA VAL A 211 0.35 -32.84 -30.87
C VAL A 211 1.30 -31.65 -30.80
N SER A 212 1.92 -31.30 -31.93
CA SER A 212 2.86 -30.21 -32.04
C SER A 212 2.14 -28.89 -31.79
N ILE A 213 2.02 -28.51 -30.52
CA ILE A 213 1.55 -27.18 -30.15
C ILE A 213 2.63 -26.22 -30.66
N LEU A 214 2.30 -25.47 -31.73
CA LEU A 214 3.12 -24.40 -32.25
C LEU A 214 3.52 -23.49 -31.08
N LYS A 215 4.83 -23.35 -30.83
CA LYS A 215 5.36 -22.48 -29.77
C LYS A 215 4.75 -21.09 -29.94
N GLY A 216 4.17 -20.55 -28.86
CA GLY A 216 3.63 -19.20 -28.84
C GLY A 216 4.71 -18.21 -29.28
N GLY A 217 4.43 -17.46 -30.36
CA GLY A 217 5.39 -16.54 -31.00
C GLY A 217 5.71 -16.84 -32.46
N ALA A 218 5.41 -18.05 -32.97
CA ALA A 218 5.61 -18.41 -34.38
C ALA A 218 4.52 -17.88 -35.33
N LYS A 219 3.49 -17.20 -34.81
CA LYS A 219 2.45 -16.57 -35.65
C LYS A 219 2.98 -15.24 -36.16
N ASP A 220 3.37 -15.22 -37.43
CA ASP A 220 3.82 -13.99 -38.08
C ASP A 220 2.67 -12.96 -38.08
N LEU A 221 2.96 -11.75 -37.58
CA LEU A 221 1.94 -10.71 -37.40
C LEU A 221 1.30 -10.37 -38.75
N LEU A 222 -0.03 -10.38 -38.82
CA LEU A 222 -0.82 -10.03 -40.02
C LEU A 222 -0.36 -8.69 -40.65
N LEU A 223 0.11 -7.77 -39.79
CA LEU A 223 0.64 -6.46 -40.19
C LEU A 223 1.90 -6.57 -41.05
N LYS A 224 2.80 -7.52 -40.77
CA LYS A 224 4.01 -7.76 -41.60
C LYS A 224 3.63 -8.20 -43.02
N LYS A 225 2.56 -8.99 -43.17
CA LYS A 225 2.06 -9.40 -44.49
C LYS A 225 1.51 -8.21 -45.29
N LYS A 226 0.85 -7.25 -44.63
CA LYS A 226 0.31 -6.06 -45.31
C LYS A 226 1.38 -5.04 -45.70
N LEU A 227 2.49 -4.98 -44.96
CA LEU A 227 3.60 -4.08 -45.28
C LEU A 227 4.47 -4.59 -46.43
N LYS A 228 4.62 -5.91 -46.59
CA LYS A 228 5.38 -6.51 -47.70
C LYS A 228 4.68 -6.43 -49.07
N ASN A 229 3.37 -6.22 -49.11
CA ASN A 229 2.59 -6.15 -50.35
C ASN A 229 2.47 -4.70 -50.90
N LYS A 230 3.37 -3.80 -50.48
CA LYS A 230 3.39 -2.39 -50.88
C LYS A 230 4.66 -1.98 -51.65
N GLU A 231 5.48 -2.97 -52.02
CA GLU A 231 6.54 -2.86 -53.02
C GLU A 231 6.07 -3.54 -54.31
#